data_AF-A0A3M1CF81-F1
#
_entry.id   AF-A0A3M1CF81-F1
#
_cell.length_a   1.000
_cell.length_b   1.000
_cell.length_c   1.000
_cell.angle_alpha   90.00
_cell.angle_beta   90.00
_cell.angle_gamma   90.00
#
_symmetry.space_group_name_H-M   'P 1'
#
loop_
_entity.id
_entity.type
_entity.pdbx_description
1 polymer ?
#
loop_
_entity_poly.entity_id
_entity_poly.type
_entity_poly.pdbx_seq_one_letter_code
_entity_poly.pdbx_strand_id
1 'polypeptide(L)'
;MLERINSNWKMATLFAVVVLVAITVLYFKPMYFEDKVLNQGDILRHRAMSKEIMDYREKYHQEPLWTNSMFGGMPAYQISTEYSGNWLSFLDKAFKAFLPHPSGYLFLYGMSFFILMVVLRVPYLLGLSSSIAFALSSYFLIIIEAGHNSKANAIGYMPMVIAAMIVLFEQNKWIGMLLSALFWAMEINANHLQITYYLVMMVLVFWVFWLWEAYKNKTIKEFFNRSLFLGLAIAMAVLPNMGNLLTTYEYGRYSTRGKSELTINEELKPNTSNKTSGLDKDYATQWSYGISETISFLIPDFKGGASQPIANADADALKNIPPDIREAVAGQSAYFGPQPFTSGPVYLGAIVVFVMILGLVVLPNKWKIPLLIVTVLSVVLSWGKHFMILTDIFMDYVPGYNKFRAVSMILVLAEFTIPLMAGLALYYITQYPDKKIKIGKKERALSELALWVFLTIAGFCLFNYIAPGVFNSFKADNEELILIDEYTKAGYPKEEVTKYIQQMMPYLEEARKHLVRSDALRSFIFITLFFVFLWAYFKKKTTASLLFLSFGALSFIDLYTVDKRYFGNKSFVSKSSIQQMFI
;
A
#
# COMPACT_ATOMS: atom_id res chain seq x y z
N MET A 1 -13.92 -14.28 -25.66
CA MET A 1 -14.92 -14.82 -24.72
C MET A 1 -14.33 -16.09 -24.13
N LEU A 2 -13.83 -16.04 -22.88
CA LEU A 2 -13.18 -17.18 -22.23
C LEU A 2 -14.25 -18.14 -21.67
N GLU A 3 -14.11 -19.42 -22.02
CA GLU A 3 -14.99 -20.53 -21.67
C GLU A 3 -15.13 -20.70 -20.15
N ARG A 4 -16.28 -21.27 -19.77
CA ARG A 4 -16.77 -21.42 -18.40
C ARG A 4 -15.70 -21.95 -17.44
N ILE A 5 -15.60 -21.32 -16.28
CA ILE A 5 -14.95 -21.87 -15.08
C ILE A 5 -15.59 -23.25 -14.82
N ASN A 6 -14.90 -24.31 -15.22
CA ASN A 6 -15.42 -25.69 -15.18
C ASN A 6 -15.17 -26.35 -13.80
N SER A 7 -15.23 -25.56 -12.74
CA SER A 7 -15.03 -25.99 -11.35
C SER A 7 -16.10 -25.33 -10.51
N ASN A 8 -16.74 -26.08 -9.61
CA ASN A 8 -17.83 -25.64 -8.74
C ASN A 8 -17.46 -24.33 -8.02
N TRP A 9 -17.85 -23.19 -8.60
CA TRP A 9 -17.40 -21.86 -8.15
C TRP A 9 -17.82 -21.59 -6.71
N LYS A 10 -18.92 -22.19 -6.25
CA LYS A 10 -19.36 -22.13 -4.84
C LYS A 10 -18.34 -22.78 -3.91
N MET A 11 -17.84 -23.98 -4.25
CA MET A 11 -16.79 -24.64 -3.46
C MET A 11 -15.47 -23.87 -3.52
N ALA A 12 -15.12 -23.32 -4.68
CA ALA A 12 -13.93 -22.48 -4.83
C ALA A 12 -14.00 -21.20 -3.99
N THR A 13 -15.15 -20.52 -3.97
CA THR A 13 -15.37 -19.33 -3.13
C THR A 13 -15.34 -19.68 -1.66
N LEU A 14 -16.00 -20.78 -1.25
CA LEU A 14 -15.96 -21.23 0.14
C LEU A 14 -14.53 -21.56 0.59
N PHE A 15 -13.77 -22.26 -0.25
CA PHE A 15 -12.36 -22.56 0.00
C PHE A 15 -11.53 -21.28 0.16
N ALA A 16 -11.70 -20.30 -0.72
CA ALA A 16 -11.02 -19.01 -0.63
C ALA A 16 -11.35 -18.27 0.67
N VAL A 17 -12.63 -18.23 1.07
CA VAL A 17 -13.05 -17.63 2.35
C VAL A 17 -12.37 -18.31 3.54
N VAL A 18 -12.38 -19.65 3.58
CA VAL A 18 -11.74 -20.41 4.68
C VAL A 18 -10.24 -20.12 4.75
N VAL A 19 -9.53 -20.12 3.63
CA VAL A 19 -8.09 -19.82 3.60
C VAL A 19 -7.80 -18.40 4.02
N LEU A 20 -8.56 -17.41 3.55
CA LEU A 20 -8.36 -15.99 3.90
C LEU A 20 -8.70 -15.72 5.38
N VAL A 21 -9.72 -16.38 5.93
CA VAL A 21 -9.99 -16.33 7.38
C VAL A 21 -8.84 -16.96 8.16
N ALA A 22 -8.33 -18.13 7.73
CA ALA A 22 -7.22 -18.79 8.39
C ALA A 22 -5.94 -17.93 8.41
N ILE A 23 -5.59 -17.29 7.29
CA ILE A 23 -4.47 -16.34 7.21
C ILE A 23 -4.71 -15.15 8.14
N THR A 24 -5.93 -14.62 8.16
CA THR A 24 -6.30 -13.51 9.05
C THR A 24 -6.11 -13.90 10.53
N VAL A 25 -6.65 -15.04 10.94
CA VAL A 25 -6.50 -15.56 12.31
C VAL A 25 -5.04 -15.82 12.66
N LEU A 26 -4.22 -16.27 11.71
CA LEU A 26 -2.78 -16.48 11.92
C LEU A 26 -2.03 -15.18 12.24
N TYR A 27 -2.30 -14.08 11.53
CA TYR A 27 -1.67 -12.79 11.80
C TYR A 27 -2.14 -12.18 13.13
N PHE A 28 -3.41 -12.38 13.46
CA PHE A 28 -4.05 -11.81 14.65
C PHE A 28 -4.18 -12.83 15.80
N LYS A 29 -3.37 -13.91 15.81
CA LYS A 29 -3.44 -14.98 16.81
C LYS A 29 -3.53 -14.46 18.26
N PRO A 30 -2.74 -13.45 18.70
CA PRO A 30 -2.84 -12.95 20.07
C PRO A 30 -4.21 -12.33 20.42
N MET A 31 -4.92 -11.80 19.42
CA MET A 31 -6.27 -11.23 19.59
C MET A 31 -7.34 -12.31 19.74
N TYR A 32 -7.21 -13.42 19.02
CA TYR A 32 -8.21 -14.49 19.05
C TYR A 32 -8.03 -15.46 20.22
N PHE A 33 -6.80 -15.63 20.70
CA PHE A 33 -6.47 -16.70 21.65
C PHE A 33 -5.77 -16.24 22.95
N GLU A 34 -5.34 -14.99 23.06
CA GLU A 34 -4.52 -14.52 24.19
C GLU A 34 -5.08 -13.26 24.90
N ASP A 35 -6.33 -12.87 24.63
CA ASP A 35 -6.97 -11.65 25.19
C ASP A 35 -6.13 -10.35 25.02
N LYS A 36 -5.34 -10.29 23.96
CA LYS A 36 -4.55 -9.12 23.60
C LYS A 36 -5.23 -8.30 22.51
N VAL A 37 -4.84 -7.04 22.42
CA VAL A 37 -5.33 -6.10 21.41
C VAL A 37 -4.14 -5.39 20.77
N LEU A 38 -4.32 -4.95 19.53
CA LEU A 38 -3.28 -4.24 18.80
C LEU A 38 -3.06 -2.85 19.43
N ASN A 39 -1.80 -2.50 19.69
CA ASN A 39 -1.43 -1.21 20.27
C ASN A 39 -1.42 -0.10 19.22
N GLN A 40 -2.61 0.32 18.80
CA GLN A 40 -2.79 1.33 17.75
C GLN A 40 -2.75 2.74 18.35
N GLY A 41 -1.61 3.42 18.23
CA GLY A 41 -1.42 4.78 18.79
C GLY A 41 -2.47 5.79 18.32
N ASP A 42 -2.88 5.73 17.04
CA ASP A 42 -3.94 6.58 16.50
C ASP A 42 -5.30 6.30 17.12
N ILE A 43 -5.61 5.03 17.40
CA ILE A 43 -6.88 4.65 18.02
C ILE A 43 -6.92 5.01 19.50
N LEU A 44 -5.80 4.90 20.20
CA LEU A 44 -5.68 5.40 21.57
C LEU A 44 -5.92 6.91 21.64
N ARG A 45 -5.29 7.69 20.74
CA ARG A 45 -5.50 9.13 20.63
C ARG A 45 -6.95 9.47 20.27
N HIS A 46 -7.51 8.82 19.26
CA HIS A 46 -8.91 9.04 18.85
C HIS A 46 -9.89 8.73 19.98
N ARG A 47 -9.67 7.66 20.74
CA ARG A 47 -10.50 7.32 21.91
C ARG A 47 -10.42 8.37 23.00
N ALA A 48 -9.24 8.94 23.26
CA ALA A 48 -9.09 10.05 24.20
C ALA A 48 -9.87 11.29 23.69
N MET A 49 -9.73 11.63 22.41
CA MET A 49 -10.41 12.77 21.79
C MET A 49 -11.94 12.65 21.78
N SER A 50 -12.46 11.42 21.65
CA SER A 50 -13.90 11.16 21.54
C SER A 50 -14.59 10.88 22.86
N LYS A 51 -13.86 10.82 23.99
CA LYS A 51 -14.39 10.40 25.30
C LYS A 51 -15.58 11.24 25.76
N GLU A 52 -15.47 12.58 25.74
CA GLU A 52 -16.58 13.48 26.12
C GLU A 52 -17.81 13.28 25.23
N ILE A 53 -17.60 13.11 23.92
CA ILE A 53 -18.67 12.87 22.94
C ILE A 53 -19.39 11.56 23.28
N MET A 54 -18.63 10.50 23.55
CA MET A 54 -19.17 9.18 23.90
C MET A 54 -19.94 9.21 25.22
N ASP A 55 -19.38 9.82 26.26
CA ASP A 55 -20.01 9.90 27.59
C ASP A 55 -21.30 10.74 27.55
N TYR A 56 -21.31 11.82 26.77
CA TYR A 56 -22.51 12.63 26.55
C TYR A 56 -23.58 11.81 25.79
N ARG A 57 -23.19 11.08 24.74
CA ARG A 57 -24.10 10.21 23.97
C ARG A 57 -24.70 9.12 24.85
N GLU A 58 -23.90 8.48 25.70
CA GLU A 58 -24.36 7.43 26.62
C GLU A 58 -25.34 7.97 27.66
N LYS A 59 -25.05 9.15 28.24
CA LYS A 59 -25.86 9.74 29.32
C LYS A 59 -27.16 10.38 28.83
N TYR A 60 -27.12 11.11 27.73
CA TYR A 60 -28.26 11.93 27.27
C TYR A 60 -28.99 11.33 26.08
N HIS A 61 -28.49 10.24 25.49
CA HIS A 61 -29.02 9.63 24.27
C HIS A 61 -29.18 10.62 23.11
N GLN A 62 -28.26 11.59 23.05
CA GLN A 62 -28.21 12.65 22.04
C GLN A 62 -26.79 12.79 21.51
N GLU A 63 -26.68 13.18 20.24
CA GLU A 63 -25.40 13.34 19.58
C GLU A 63 -24.85 14.76 19.80
N PRO A 64 -23.73 14.94 20.54
CA PRO A 64 -23.17 16.27 20.73
C PRO A 64 -22.42 16.69 19.46
N LEU A 65 -22.67 17.92 19.01
CA LEU A 65 -22.01 18.49 17.82
C LEU A 65 -20.77 19.34 18.17
N TRP A 66 -20.43 19.44 19.46
CA TRP A 66 -19.30 20.19 19.99
C TRP A 66 -18.66 19.42 21.15
N THR A 67 -17.32 19.48 21.26
CA THR A 67 -16.56 18.96 22.40
C THR A 67 -15.62 20.02 22.93
N ASN A 68 -15.54 20.15 24.25
CA ASN A 68 -14.63 21.09 24.93
C ASN A 68 -13.26 20.46 25.24
N SER A 69 -13.15 19.14 25.14
CA SER A 69 -11.96 18.37 25.51
C SER A 69 -10.76 18.59 24.59
N MET A 70 -10.97 19.17 23.41
CA MET A 70 -9.92 19.40 22.41
C MET A 70 -9.79 20.89 22.06
N PHE A 71 -8.56 21.41 22.11
CA PHE A 71 -8.20 22.77 21.66
C PHE A 71 -9.04 23.91 22.26
N GLY A 72 -9.59 23.74 23.47
CA GLY A 72 -10.49 24.72 24.11
C GLY A 72 -11.91 24.74 23.55
N GLY A 73 -12.24 23.79 22.68
CA GLY A 73 -13.53 23.68 22.00
C GLY A 73 -13.37 23.44 20.51
N MET A 74 -13.95 22.36 19.99
CA MET A 74 -14.08 22.18 18.54
C MET A 74 -15.33 21.38 18.15
N PRO A 75 -15.77 21.48 16.89
CA PRO A 75 -16.90 20.71 16.42
C PRO A 75 -16.65 19.19 16.41
N ALA A 76 -17.65 18.41 16.81
CA ALA A 76 -17.55 16.96 16.99
C ALA A 76 -17.60 16.15 15.67
N TYR A 77 -18.06 16.75 14.58
CA TYR A 77 -18.34 16.06 13.31
C TYR A 77 -17.09 15.46 12.63
N GLN A 78 -15.89 15.96 12.93
CA GLN A 78 -14.62 15.37 12.47
C GLN A 78 -13.99 14.41 13.49
N ILE A 79 -14.64 14.16 14.63
CA ILE A 79 -14.13 13.31 15.70
C ILE A 79 -14.91 12.02 15.77
N SER A 80 -16.19 12.06 16.16
CA SER A 80 -16.94 10.82 16.42
C SER A 80 -18.46 10.95 16.26
N THR A 81 -18.95 11.93 15.50
CA THR A 81 -20.39 12.11 15.27
C THR A 81 -21.00 10.91 14.52
N GLU A 82 -22.06 10.34 15.09
CA GLU A 82 -22.83 9.27 14.46
C GLU A 82 -24.01 9.83 13.66
N TYR A 83 -24.14 9.43 12.39
CA TYR A 83 -25.27 9.79 11.54
C TYR A 83 -26.29 8.64 11.53
N SER A 84 -27.44 8.86 12.19
CA SER A 84 -28.54 7.89 12.24
C SER A 84 -29.07 7.59 10.83
N GLY A 85 -29.11 6.31 10.44
CA GLY A 85 -29.66 5.87 9.14
C GLY A 85 -28.64 5.39 8.11
N ASN A 86 -27.34 5.33 8.44
CA ASN A 86 -26.33 4.79 7.53
C ASN A 86 -26.15 3.26 7.69
N TRP A 87 -26.83 2.49 6.83
CA TRP A 87 -26.77 1.02 6.80
C TRP A 87 -25.44 0.47 6.25
N LEU A 88 -24.59 1.31 5.64
CA LEU A 88 -23.30 0.88 5.09
C LEU A 88 -22.38 0.34 6.18
N SER A 89 -22.52 0.80 7.43
CA SER A 89 -21.79 0.27 8.58
C SER A 89 -22.04 -1.22 8.83
N PHE A 90 -23.26 -1.70 8.61
CA PHE A 90 -23.62 -3.11 8.71
C PHE A 90 -23.03 -3.91 7.54
N LEU A 91 -23.16 -3.38 6.32
CA LEU A 91 -22.58 -4.01 5.12
C LEU A 91 -21.06 -4.10 5.24
N ASP A 92 -20.42 -3.10 5.84
CA ASP A 92 -18.98 -3.07 6.07
C ASP A 92 -18.52 -4.21 6.97
N LYS A 93 -19.27 -4.47 8.06
CA LYS A 93 -19.04 -5.64 8.91
C LYS A 93 -19.25 -6.96 8.15
N ALA A 94 -20.28 -7.03 7.30
CA ALA A 94 -20.57 -8.22 6.50
C ALA A 94 -19.44 -8.53 5.49
N PHE A 95 -18.92 -7.53 4.79
CA PHE A 95 -17.79 -7.69 3.86
C PHE A 95 -16.48 -8.06 4.57
N LYS A 96 -16.38 -7.76 5.87
CA LYS A 96 -15.28 -8.18 6.76
C LYS A 96 -15.55 -9.52 7.45
N ALA A 97 -16.54 -10.28 6.98
CA ALA A 97 -16.97 -11.57 7.57
C ALA A 97 -17.28 -11.50 9.08
N PHE A 98 -17.69 -10.33 9.57
CA PHE A 98 -17.93 -10.06 10.99
C PHE A 98 -16.73 -10.35 11.90
N LEU A 99 -15.51 -10.35 11.35
CA LEU A 99 -14.30 -10.57 12.12
C LEU A 99 -14.02 -9.38 13.06
N PRO A 100 -13.49 -9.64 14.27
CA PRO A 100 -13.09 -8.60 15.21
C PRO A 100 -12.19 -7.53 14.57
N HIS A 101 -12.45 -6.27 14.87
CA HIS A 101 -11.61 -5.16 14.44
C HIS A 101 -10.26 -5.16 15.18
N PRO A 102 -9.12 -4.84 14.51
CA PRO A 102 -8.95 -4.51 13.08
C PRO A 102 -8.70 -5.71 12.15
N SER A 103 -8.80 -6.95 12.61
CA SER A 103 -8.44 -8.14 11.79
C SER A 103 -9.26 -8.28 10.50
N GLY A 104 -10.50 -7.79 10.50
CA GLY A 104 -11.38 -7.78 9.32
C GLY A 104 -10.81 -7.03 8.10
N TYR A 105 -9.88 -6.08 8.27
CA TYR A 105 -9.25 -5.38 7.14
C TYR A 105 -8.40 -6.30 6.27
N LEU A 106 -7.61 -7.18 6.90
CA LEU A 106 -6.76 -8.13 6.17
C LEU A 106 -7.62 -9.12 5.35
N PHE A 107 -8.70 -9.61 5.94
CA PHE A 107 -9.68 -10.42 5.22
C PHE A 107 -10.30 -9.65 4.05
N LEU A 108 -10.70 -8.39 4.28
CA LEU A 108 -11.28 -7.54 3.25
C LEU A 108 -10.33 -7.35 2.06
N TYR A 109 -9.04 -7.11 2.28
CA TYR A 109 -8.04 -7.02 1.21
C TYR A 109 -7.99 -8.27 0.33
N GLY A 110 -7.89 -9.44 0.97
CA GLY A 110 -7.81 -10.70 0.23
C GLY A 110 -9.11 -11.02 -0.51
N MET A 111 -10.25 -10.80 0.14
CA MET A 111 -11.55 -11.14 -0.41
C MET A 111 -11.95 -10.19 -1.56
N SER A 112 -11.70 -8.89 -1.42
CA SER A 112 -11.98 -7.92 -2.50
C SER A 112 -11.16 -8.23 -3.74
N PHE A 113 -9.87 -8.53 -3.56
CA PHE A 113 -9.00 -8.90 -4.66
C PHE A 113 -9.41 -10.25 -5.29
N PHE A 114 -9.89 -11.19 -4.48
CA PHE A 114 -10.35 -12.49 -4.98
C PHE A 114 -11.57 -12.32 -5.89
N ILE A 115 -12.54 -11.49 -5.47
CA ILE A 115 -13.72 -11.16 -6.27
C ILE A 115 -13.31 -10.52 -7.60
N LEU A 116 -12.34 -9.60 -7.59
CA LEU A 116 -11.79 -9.01 -8.82
C LEU A 116 -11.23 -10.09 -9.76
N MET A 117 -10.43 -11.02 -9.23
CA MET A 117 -9.86 -12.12 -10.02
C MET A 117 -10.94 -13.05 -10.60
N VAL A 118 -12.02 -13.29 -9.85
CA VAL A 118 -13.20 -14.04 -10.33
C VAL A 118 -13.92 -13.30 -11.46
N VAL A 119 -14.11 -11.98 -11.33
CA VAL A 119 -14.73 -11.14 -12.39
C VAL A 119 -13.90 -11.17 -13.67
N LEU A 120 -12.57 -11.18 -13.53
CA LEU A 120 -11.60 -11.32 -14.61
C LEU A 120 -11.53 -12.76 -15.18
N ARG A 121 -12.29 -13.69 -14.61
CA ARG A 121 -12.35 -15.11 -14.97
C ARG A 121 -11.01 -15.83 -14.85
N VAL A 122 -10.21 -15.43 -13.88
CA VAL A 122 -8.97 -16.12 -13.53
C VAL A 122 -9.32 -17.38 -12.71
N PRO A 123 -8.66 -18.54 -12.94
CA PRO A 123 -8.89 -19.75 -12.15
C PRO A 123 -8.75 -19.50 -10.65
N TYR A 124 -9.64 -20.08 -9.85
CA TYR A 124 -9.77 -19.74 -8.43
C TYR A 124 -8.49 -19.94 -7.62
N LEU A 125 -7.67 -20.97 -7.93
CA LEU A 125 -6.39 -21.18 -7.25
C LEU A 125 -5.44 -20.00 -7.48
N LEU A 126 -5.34 -19.52 -8.72
CA LEU A 126 -4.53 -18.35 -9.04
C LEU A 126 -5.15 -17.07 -8.48
N GLY A 127 -6.49 -16.95 -8.53
CA GLY A 127 -7.20 -15.84 -7.89
C GLY A 127 -6.89 -15.74 -6.41
N LEU A 128 -6.95 -16.86 -5.67
CA LEU A 128 -6.61 -16.92 -4.25
C LEU A 128 -5.12 -16.61 -4.01
N SER A 129 -4.22 -17.19 -4.81
CA SER A 129 -2.79 -16.90 -4.69
C SER A 129 -2.46 -15.43 -4.92
N SER A 130 -3.08 -14.78 -5.91
CA SER A 130 -2.93 -13.35 -6.17
C SER A 130 -3.56 -12.48 -5.08
N SER A 131 -4.68 -12.91 -4.49
CA SER A 131 -5.28 -12.24 -3.32
C SER A 131 -4.36 -12.26 -2.11
N ILE A 132 -3.68 -13.38 -1.85
CA ILE A 132 -2.72 -13.49 -0.75
C ILE A 132 -1.54 -12.55 -1.01
N ALA A 133 -1.00 -12.54 -2.24
CA ALA A 133 0.07 -11.62 -2.63
C ALA A 133 -0.31 -10.14 -2.45
N PHE A 134 -1.53 -9.75 -2.83
CA PHE A 134 -2.03 -8.39 -2.63
C PHE A 134 -2.20 -8.06 -1.14
N ALA A 135 -2.96 -8.90 -0.42
CA ALA A 135 -3.35 -8.64 0.97
C ALA A 135 -2.17 -8.57 1.94
N LEU A 136 -1.08 -9.27 1.61
CA LEU A 136 0.16 -9.30 2.39
C LEU A 136 1.24 -8.33 1.88
N SER A 137 0.89 -7.34 1.05
CA SER A 137 1.82 -6.25 0.76
C SER A 137 2.14 -5.51 2.07
N SER A 138 3.42 -5.31 2.38
CA SER A 138 3.83 -4.96 3.75
C SER A 138 3.23 -3.65 4.25
N TYR A 139 3.05 -2.67 3.37
CA TYR A 139 2.47 -1.37 3.72
C TYR A 139 1.02 -1.49 4.22
N PHE A 140 0.24 -2.46 3.72
CA PHE A 140 -1.12 -2.69 4.21
C PHE A 140 -1.16 -3.17 5.65
N LEU A 141 -0.22 -4.02 6.06
CA LEU A 141 -0.09 -4.50 7.44
C LEU A 141 0.44 -3.40 8.34
N ILE A 142 1.41 -2.61 7.87
CA ILE A 142 1.95 -1.44 8.57
C ILE A 142 0.85 -0.40 8.86
N ILE A 143 -0.05 -0.15 7.90
CA ILE A 143 -1.20 0.74 8.10
C ILE A 143 -2.12 0.22 9.21
N ILE A 144 -2.41 -1.10 9.21
CA ILE A 144 -3.25 -1.70 10.23
C ILE A 144 -2.56 -1.60 11.60
N GLU A 145 -1.26 -1.86 11.67
CA GLU A 145 -0.47 -1.73 12.90
C GLU A 145 -0.57 -0.31 13.49
N ALA A 146 -0.36 0.71 12.66
CA ALA A 146 -0.36 2.10 13.09
C ALA A 146 -1.73 2.61 13.57
N GLY A 147 -2.84 1.98 13.17
CA GLY A 147 -4.19 2.46 13.48
C GLY A 147 -4.83 3.33 12.41
N HIS A 148 -4.26 3.37 11.20
CA HIS A 148 -4.80 4.09 10.04
C HIS A 148 -6.03 3.36 9.45
N ASN A 149 -7.05 3.12 10.28
CA ASN A 149 -8.15 2.19 10.00
C ASN A 149 -9.08 2.65 8.87
N SER A 150 -9.34 3.96 8.72
CA SER A 150 -10.09 4.48 7.57
C SER A 150 -9.35 4.27 6.25
N LYS A 151 -8.02 4.45 6.27
CA LYS A 151 -7.12 4.17 5.13
C LYS A 151 -7.17 2.69 4.75
N ALA A 152 -7.02 1.83 5.76
CA ALA A 152 -7.11 0.39 5.57
C ALA A 152 -8.46 -0.03 4.97
N ASN A 153 -9.55 0.57 5.44
CA ASN A 153 -10.87 0.26 4.92
C ASN A 153 -11.05 0.65 3.44
N ALA A 154 -10.60 1.84 3.07
CA ALA A 154 -10.67 2.33 1.68
C ALA A 154 -9.85 1.45 0.74
N ILE A 155 -8.60 1.12 1.11
CA ILE A 155 -7.77 0.19 0.32
C ILE A 155 -8.49 -1.17 0.11
N GLY A 156 -9.22 -1.63 1.14
CA GLY A 156 -10.04 -2.84 1.09
C GLY A 156 -11.10 -2.86 0.00
N TYR A 157 -11.72 -1.73 -0.33
CA TYR A 157 -12.78 -1.65 -1.34
C TYR A 157 -12.28 -1.32 -2.74
N MET A 158 -11.05 -0.82 -2.91
CA MET A 158 -10.46 -0.52 -4.22
C MET A 158 -10.63 -1.66 -5.24
N PRO A 159 -10.31 -2.94 -4.93
CA PRO A 159 -10.48 -4.02 -5.90
C PRO A 159 -11.95 -4.27 -6.29
N MET A 160 -12.89 -4.09 -5.37
CA MET A 160 -14.33 -4.28 -5.66
C MET A 160 -14.87 -3.16 -6.55
N VAL A 161 -14.39 -1.92 -6.39
CA VAL A 161 -14.73 -0.81 -7.30
C VAL A 161 -14.24 -1.12 -8.72
N ILE A 162 -12.99 -1.56 -8.87
CA ILE A 162 -12.45 -1.95 -10.19
C ILE A 162 -13.20 -3.16 -10.76
N ALA A 163 -13.56 -4.15 -9.94
CA ALA A 163 -14.37 -5.29 -10.37
C ALA A 163 -15.75 -4.86 -10.89
N ALA A 164 -16.44 -3.99 -10.16
CA ALA A 164 -17.73 -3.44 -10.59
C ALA A 164 -17.64 -2.67 -11.91
N MET A 165 -16.57 -1.89 -12.08
CA MET A 165 -16.30 -1.19 -13.33
C MET A 165 -16.07 -2.14 -14.51
N ILE A 166 -15.30 -3.21 -14.32
CA ILE A 166 -15.09 -4.22 -15.37
C ILE A 166 -16.43 -4.87 -15.75
N VAL A 167 -17.29 -5.19 -14.78
CA VAL A 167 -18.64 -5.70 -15.07
C VAL A 167 -19.46 -4.67 -15.85
N LEU A 168 -19.40 -3.40 -15.45
CA LEU A 168 -20.14 -2.31 -16.08
C LEU A 168 -19.70 -2.04 -17.51
N PHE A 169 -18.40 -2.06 -17.81
CA PHE A 169 -17.87 -1.73 -19.13
C PHE A 169 -17.76 -2.92 -20.07
N GLU A 170 -17.49 -4.12 -19.57
CA GLU A 170 -17.22 -5.30 -20.40
C GLU A 170 -18.29 -6.39 -20.34
N GLN A 171 -19.18 -6.33 -19.35
CA GLN A 171 -20.18 -7.37 -19.09
C GLN A 171 -21.59 -6.77 -19.06
N ASN A 172 -22.37 -7.07 -18.01
CA ASN A 172 -23.74 -6.60 -17.87
C ASN A 172 -23.78 -5.21 -17.20
N LYS A 173 -24.25 -4.19 -17.95
CA LYS A 173 -24.28 -2.81 -17.47
C LYS A 173 -25.19 -2.55 -16.26
N TRP A 174 -26.26 -3.32 -16.10
CA TRP A 174 -27.20 -3.15 -14.99
C TRP A 174 -26.61 -3.68 -13.69
N ILE A 175 -26.05 -4.89 -13.74
CA ILE A 175 -25.32 -5.47 -12.59
C ILE A 175 -24.11 -4.59 -12.27
N GLY A 176 -23.38 -4.15 -13.30
CA GLY A 176 -22.25 -3.25 -13.13
C GLY A 176 -22.63 -1.92 -12.46
N MET A 177 -23.77 -1.32 -12.82
CA MET A 177 -24.28 -0.10 -12.17
C MET A 177 -24.61 -0.35 -10.69
N LEU A 178 -25.34 -1.45 -10.39
CA LEU A 178 -25.71 -1.79 -9.01
C LEU A 178 -24.47 -2.04 -8.13
N LEU A 179 -23.51 -2.82 -8.64
CA LEU A 179 -22.25 -3.07 -7.94
C LEU A 179 -21.43 -1.80 -7.80
N SER A 180 -21.41 -0.92 -8.82
CA SER A 180 -20.69 0.36 -8.74
C SER A 180 -21.32 1.25 -7.68
N ALA A 181 -22.65 1.34 -7.62
CA ALA A 181 -23.34 2.14 -6.62
C ALA A 181 -23.04 1.64 -5.20
N LEU A 182 -23.05 0.31 -5.00
CA LEU A 182 -22.69 -0.30 -3.72
C LEU A 182 -21.23 -0.02 -3.34
N PHE A 183 -20.27 -0.40 -4.18
CA PHE A 183 -18.86 -0.35 -3.78
C PHE A 183 -18.27 1.05 -3.77
N TRP A 184 -18.75 1.98 -4.61
CA TRP A 184 -18.43 3.40 -4.41
C TRP A 184 -19.03 3.92 -3.11
N ALA A 185 -20.24 3.49 -2.72
CA ALA A 185 -20.81 3.92 -1.44
C ALA A 185 -19.97 3.40 -0.26
N MET A 186 -19.52 2.15 -0.32
CA MET A 186 -18.61 1.55 0.68
C MET A 186 -17.26 2.25 0.74
N GLU A 187 -16.66 2.54 -0.42
CA GLU A 187 -15.38 3.26 -0.54
C GLU A 187 -15.47 4.67 0.07
N ILE A 188 -16.53 5.43 -0.25
CA ILE A 188 -16.73 6.76 0.32
C ILE A 188 -17.00 6.65 1.84
N ASN A 189 -17.77 5.64 2.26
CA ASN A 189 -18.08 5.40 3.67
C ASN A 189 -16.85 5.00 4.50
N ALA A 190 -15.80 4.46 3.88
CA ALA A 190 -14.52 4.23 4.54
C ALA A 190 -13.88 5.54 5.06
N ASN A 191 -14.34 6.70 4.56
CA ASN A 191 -14.00 8.03 5.04
C ASN A 191 -12.49 8.34 4.97
N HIS A 192 -11.85 7.97 3.86
CA HIS A 192 -10.46 8.34 3.59
C HIS A 192 -10.30 8.95 2.20
N LEU A 193 -10.71 10.23 2.07
CA LEU A 193 -10.80 10.95 0.80
C LEU A 193 -9.55 10.90 -0.09
N GLN A 194 -8.35 10.86 0.49
CA GLN A 194 -7.10 10.78 -0.28
C GLN A 194 -6.90 9.44 -1.00
N ILE A 195 -7.30 8.31 -0.38
CA ILE A 195 -7.22 6.98 -1.02
C ILE A 195 -8.29 6.88 -2.10
N THR A 196 -9.51 7.33 -1.79
CA THR A 196 -10.60 7.41 -2.77
C THR A 196 -10.23 8.30 -3.96
N TYR A 197 -9.52 9.42 -3.72
CA TYR A 197 -9.01 10.27 -4.79
C TYR A 197 -8.00 9.55 -5.69
N TYR A 198 -7.05 8.82 -5.10
CA TYR A 198 -6.12 8.00 -5.89
C TYR A 198 -6.82 6.88 -6.65
N LEU A 199 -7.84 6.24 -6.06
CA LEU A 199 -8.69 5.28 -6.76
C LEU A 199 -9.38 5.94 -7.97
N VAL A 200 -9.93 7.15 -7.82
CA VAL A 200 -10.50 7.92 -8.95
C VAL A 200 -9.47 8.17 -10.05
N MET A 201 -8.20 8.47 -9.71
CA MET A 201 -7.13 8.61 -10.69
C MET A 201 -6.91 7.30 -11.47
N MET A 202 -6.84 6.16 -10.78
CA MET A 202 -6.74 4.85 -11.41
C MET A 202 -7.95 4.58 -12.34
N VAL A 203 -9.15 4.83 -11.84
CA VAL A 203 -10.42 4.72 -12.59
C VAL A 203 -10.41 5.57 -13.85
N LEU A 204 -9.91 6.80 -13.77
CA LEU A 204 -9.78 7.70 -14.91
C LEU A 204 -8.82 7.13 -15.98
N VAL A 205 -7.69 6.55 -15.58
CA VAL A 205 -6.75 5.91 -16.53
C VAL A 205 -7.42 4.75 -17.26
N PHE A 206 -8.14 3.88 -16.55
CA PHE A 206 -8.92 2.79 -17.17
C PHE A 206 -10.03 3.33 -18.09
N TRP A 207 -10.75 4.36 -17.65
CA TRP A 207 -11.83 4.99 -18.42
C TRP A 207 -11.31 5.62 -19.72
N VAL A 208 -10.20 6.36 -19.68
CA VAL A 208 -9.54 6.92 -20.87
C VAL A 208 -9.04 5.83 -21.81
N PHE A 209 -8.47 4.76 -21.26
CA PHE A 209 -8.04 3.62 -22.07
C PHE A 209 -9.21 2.93 -22.78
N TRP A 210 -10.33 2.68 -22.09
CA TRP A 210 -11.53 2.14 -22.69
C TRP A 210 -12.19 3.08 -23.69
N LEU A 211 -12.12 4.40 -23.49
CA LEU A 211 -12.54 5.38 -24.49
C LEU A 211 -11.72 5.23 -25.78
N TRP A 212 -10.39 5.08 -25.66
CA TRP A 212 -9.51 4.85 -26.80
C TRP A 212 -9.82 3.52 -27.51
N GLU A 213 -10.07 2.44 -26.77
CA GLU A 213 -10.51 1.16 -27.37
C GLU A 213 -11.86 1.32 -28.07
N ALA A 214 -12.83 1.99 -27.45
CA ALA A 214 -14.14 2.23 -28.04
C ALA A 214 -14.06 3.10 -29.31
N TYR A 215 -13.15 4.08 -29.33
CA TYR A 215 -12.85 4.86 -30.52
C TYR A 215 -12.30 3.98 -31.65
N LYS A 216 -11.29 3.14 -31.38
CA LYS A 216 -10.73 2.23 -32.38
C LYS A 216 -11.74 1.19 -32.89
N ASN A 217 -12.57 0.66 -31.99
CA ASN A 217 -13.54 -0.39 -32.31
C ASN A 217 -14.89 0.15 -32.80
N LYS A 218 -15.04 1.47 -32.95
CA LYS A 218 -16.28 2.15 -33.38
C LYS A 218 -17.49 1.90 -32.45
N THR A 219 -17.25 1.70 -31.15
CA THR A 219 -18.29 1.45 -30.12
C THR A 219 -18.50 2.62 -29.15
N ILE A 220 -18.10 3.84 -29.55
CA ILE A 220 -18.17 5.07 -28.71
C ILE A 220 -19.55 5.32 -28.10
N LYS A 221 -20.64 5.09 -28.84
CA LYS A 221 -22.02 5.28 -28.31
C LYS A 221 -22.30 4.38 -27.11
N GLU A 222 -21.88 3.12 -27.18
CA GLU A 222 -22.03 2.17 -26.08
C GLU A 222 -21.16 2.58 -24.89
N PHE A 223 -19.93 3.04 -25.14
CA PHE A 223 -19.04 3.53 -24.10
C PHE A 223 -19.64 4.70 -23.32
N PHE A 224 -20.21 5.70 -24.00
CA PHE A 224 -20.87 6.82 -23.32
C PHE A 224 -22.15 6.41 -22.60
N ASN A 225 -22.91 5.44 -23.14
CA ASN A 225 -24.03 4.85 -22.43
C ASN A 225 -23.55 4.26 -21.09
N ARG A 226 -22.56 3.37 -21.11
CA ARG A 226 -22.00 2.73 -19.90
C ARG A 226 -21.36 3.75 -18.94
N SER A 227 -20.76 4.81 -19.47
CA SER A 227 -20.23 5.93 -18.67
C SER A 227 -21.33 6.72 -17.97
N LEU A 228 -22.49 6.92 -18.61
CA LEU A 228 -23.66 7.52 -17.96
C LEU A 228 -24.14 6.66 -16.78
N PHE A 229 -24.20 5.34 -16.96
CA PHE A 229 -24.52 4.40 -15.88
C PHE A 229 -23.52 4.47 -14.72
N LEU A 230 -22.22 4.65 -15.01
CA LEU A 230 -21.21 4.88 -13.96
C LEU A 230 -21.46 6.19 -13.21
N GLY A 231 -21.74 7.29 -13.93
CA GLY A 231 -22.03 8.58 -13.33
C GLY A 231 -23.27 8.54 -12.42
N LEU A 232 -24.34 7.87 -12.86
CA LEU A 232 -25.54 7.64 -12.05
C LEU A 232 -25.24 6.78 -10.80
N ALA A 233 -24.41 5.74 -10.94
CA ALA A 233 -24.01 4.89 -9.81
C ALA A 233 -23.21 5.68 -8.76
N ILE A 234 -22.25 6.50 -9.19
CA ILE A 234 -21.47 7.35 -8.29
C ILE A 234 -22.36 8.40 -7.63
N ALA A 235 -23.30 9.01 -8.36
CA ALA A 235 -24.25 9.95 -7.79
C ALA A 235 -25.09 9.31 -6.68
N MET A 236 -25.59 8.08 -6.89
CA MET A 236 -26.29 7.32 -5.85
C MET A 236 -25.38 6.98 -4.66
N ALA A 237 -24.10 6.66 -4.91
CA ALA A 237 -23.13 6.32 -3.87
C ALA A 237 -22.80 7.49 -2.92
N VAL A 238 -22.92 8.73 -3.41
CA VAL A 238 -22.69 9.95 -2.61
C VAL A 238 -23.81 10.19 -1.59
N LEU A 239 -25.06 9.82 -1.91
CA LEU A 239 -26.23 10.18 -1.09
C LEU A 239 -26.15 9.66 0.36
N PRO A 240 -25.83 8.37 0.63
CA PRO A 240 -25.73 7.88 2.01
C PRO A 240 -24.56 8.49 2.79
N ASN A 241 -23.56 9.01 2.08
CA ASN A 241 -22.33 9.57 2.65
C ASN A 241 -22.35 11.10 2.76
N MET A 242 -23.45 11.72 2.33
CA MET A 242 -23.53 13.17 2.15
C MET A 242 -23.31 13.95 3.46
N GLY A 243 -23.78 13.44 4.60
CA GLY A 243 -23.56 14.07 5.91
C GLY A 243 -22.08 14.24 6.26
N ASN A 244 -21.28 13.19 6.02
CA ASN A 244 -19.84 13.24 6.24
C ASN A 244 -19.13 14.13 5.21
N LEU A 245 -19.50 14.00 3.93
CA LEU A 245 -18.89 14.78 2.85
C LEU A 245 -19.15 16.28 2.99
N LEU A 246 -20.38 16.68 3.31
CA LEU A 246 -20.75 18.09 3.47
C LEU A 246 -20.04 18.72 4.67
N THR A 247 -20.03 18.04 5.82
CA THR A 247 -19.34 18.55 7.02
C THR A 247 -17.83 18.64 6.81
N THR A 248 -17.24 17.69 6.07
CA THR A 248 -15.82 17.76 5.67
C THR A 248 -15.54 18.90 4.69
N TYR A 249 -16.45 19.12 3.73
CA TYR A 249 -16.33 20.22 2.77
C TYR A 249 -16.43 21.59 3.44
N GLU A 250 -17.36 21.75 4.38
CA GLU A 250 -17.54 22.96 5.17
C GLU A 250 -16.31 23.22 6.05
N TYR A 251 -15.92 22.24 6.87
CA TYR A 251 -14.80 22.36 7.80
C TYR A 251 -13.45 22.53 7.10
N GLY A 252 -13.29 21.95 5.91
CA GLY A 252 -12.06 22.03 5.12
C GLY A 252 -11.60 23.47 4.86
N ARG A 253 -12.54 24.43 4.74
CA ARG A 253 -12.25 25.86 4.53
C ARG A 253 -11.63 26.54 5.76
N TYR A 254 -11.95 26.04 6.96
CA TYR A 254 -11.47 26.56 8.25
C TYR A 254 -10.27 25.78 8.80
N SER A 255 -9.79 24.79 8.05
CA SER A 255 -8.66 23.93 8.42
C SER A 255 -7.37 24.38 7.72
N THR A 256 -6.25 23.73 8.04
CA THR A 256 -4.97 23.91 7.32
C THR A 256 -5.06 23.58 5.83
N ARG A 257 -6.11 22.88 5.37
CA ARG A 257 -6.35 22.54 3.96
C ARG A 257 -7.12 23.64 3.19
N GLY A 258 -7.51 24.72 3.88
CA GLY A 258 -8.03 25.95 3.28
C GLY A 258 -6.89 26.88 2.85
N LYS A 259 -7.25 28.06 2.32
CA LYS A 259 -6.26 29.08 1.96
C LYS A 259 -5.63 29.65 3.23
N SER A 260 -4.30 29.58 3.34
CA SER A 260 -3.57 30.16 4.47
C SER A 260 -3.48 31.68 4.36
N GLU A 261 -3.94 32.37 5.41
CA GLU A 261 -3.80 33.83 5.57
C GLU A 261 -2.35 34.25 5.91
N LEU A 262 -1.53 33.34 6.42
CA LEU A 262 -0.15 33.63 6.85
C LEU A 262 0.81 33.75 5.66
N THR A 263 1.09 34.96 5.18
CA THR A 263 1.92 35.22 3.96
C THR A 263 3.44 35.20 4.18
N ILE A 264 3.86 34.91 5.40
CA ILE A 264 5.24 35.08 5.88
C ILE A 264 5.73 33.74 6.47
N ASN A 265 6.99 33.39 6.28
CA ASN A 265 7.60 32.19 6.88
C ASN A 265 8.16 32.48 8.30
N GLU A 266 8.73 31.46 8.95
CA GLU A 266 9.37 31.57 10.28
C GLU A 266 10.51 32.59 10.33
N GLU A 267 11.15 32.88 9.19
CA GLU A 267 12.19 33.89 9.03
C GLU A 267 11.67 35.30 8.71
N LEU A 268 10.35 35.52 8.81
CA LEU A 268 9.68 36.78 8.47
C LEU A 268 9.82 37.23 7.00
N LYS A 269 10.05 36.29 6.07
CA LYS A 269 10.12 36.54 4.61
C LYS A 269 8.85 36.13 3.86
N PRO A 270 8.54 36.75 2.71
CA PRO A 270 7.40 36.35 1.87
C PRO A 270 7.50 34.89 1.44
N ASN A 271 6.47 34.09 1.72
CA ASN A 271 6.44 32.65 1.42
C ASN A 271 5.70 32.31 0.11
N THR A 272 5.80 33.17 -0.91
CA THR A 272 4.94 33.11 -2.10
C THR A 272 5.19 31.91 -3.01
N SER A 273 6.40 31.34 -3.00
CA SER A 273 6.77 30.18 -3.84
C SER A 273 6.34 28.83 -3.25
N ASN A 274 6.18 28.74 -1.93
CA ASN A 274 5.78 27.52 -1.22
C ASN A 274 4.26 27.39 -1.06
N LYS A 275 3.55 28.51 -1.16
CA LYS A 275 2.10 28.57 -0.99
C LYS A 275 1.36 27.99 -2.19
N THR A 276 0.29 27.24 -1.89
CA THR A 276 -0.72 26.85 -2.87
C THR A 276 -2.11 27.35 -2.44
N SER A 277 -3.17 27.04 -3.19
CA SER A 277 -4.55 27.26 -2.76
C SER A 277 -5.04 26.27 -1.68
N GLY A 278 -4.23 25.27 -1.34
CA GLY A 278 -4.43 24.30 -0.27
C GLY A 278 -3.22 24.26 0.67
N LEU A 279 -2.64 23.08 0.85
CA LEU A 279 -1.44 22.90 1.70
C LEU A 279 -0.19 23.52 1.06
N ASP A 280 0.75 23.96 1.89
CA ASP A 280 2.08 24.38 1.42
C ASP A 280 2.82 23.21 0.76
N LYS A 281 3.61 23.50 -0.29
CA LYS A 281 4.31 22.49 -1.09
C LYS A 281 5.24 21.63 -0.24
N ASP A 282 5.99 22.25 0.66
CA ASP A 282 6.91 21.54 1.57
C ASP A 282 6.17 20.60 2.52
N TYR A 283 5.02 21.02 3.04
CA TYR A 283 4.24 20.18 3.94
C TYR A 283 3.60 19.00 3.20
N ALA A 284 3.09 19.22 1.99
CA ALA A 284 2.53 18.17 1.15
C ALA A 284 3.60 17.16 0.69
N THR A 285 4.81 17.64 0.36
CA THR A 285 5.96 16.83 -0.08
C THR A 285 6.88 16.37 1.05
N GLN A 286 6.55 16.66 2.32
CA GLN A 286 7.35 16.23 3.48
C GLN A 286 7.59 14.71 3.47
N TRP A 287 6.56 13.95 3.12
CA TRP A 287 6.61 12.50 2.96
C TRP A 287 6.73 12.13 1.48
N SER A 288 7.88 12.46 0.92
CA SER A 288 8.26 12.09 -0.44
C SER A 288 9.08 10.81 -0.42
N TYR A 289 8.74 9.88 -1.30
CA TYR A 289 9.43 8.62 -1.44
C TYR A 289 10.74 8.81 -2.21
N GLY A 290 11.85 8.30 -1.70
CA GLY A 290 13.12 8.31 -2.39
C GLY A 290 13.05 7.54 -3.71
N ILE A 291 13.69 8.05 -4.77
CA ILE A 291 13.69 7.38 -6.08
C ILE A 291 14.18 5.93 -5.94
N SER A 292 15.27 5.74 -5.21
CA SER A 292 15.88 4.44 -4.94
C SER A 292 15.09 3.60 -3.92
N GLU A 293 14.22 4.19 -3.10
CA GLU A 293 13.30 3.44 -2.22
C GLU A 293 12.32 2.57 -3.00
N THR A 294 12.03 2.90 -4.26
CA THR A 294 11.23 2.06 -5.18
C THR A 294 11.75 0.62 -5.29
N ILE A 295 13.06 0.40 -5.09
CA ILE A 295 13.65 -0.95 -5.10
C ILE A 295 13.18 -1.77 -3.89
N SER A 296 12.65 -1.13 -2.84
CA SER A 296 12.03 -1.82 -1.71
C SER A 296 10.79 -2.64 -2.07
N PHE A 297 10.24 -2.48 -3.28
CA PHE A 297 9.23 -3.39 -3.83
C PHE A 297 9.78 -4.82 -3.98
N LEU A 298 11.08 -4.94 -4.25
CA LEU A 298 11.81 -6.18 -4.53
C LEU A 298 12.74 -6.59 -3.38
N ILE A 299 13.41 -5.65 -2.71
CA ILE A 299 14.36 -5.90 -1.62
C ILE A 299 13.90 -5.07 -0.40
N PRO A 300 13.19 -5.64 0.59
CA PRO A 300 12.47 -4.85 1.60
C PRO A 300 13.35 -3.82 2.30
N ASP A 301 14.50 -4.23 2.84
CA ASP A 301 15.39 -3.36 3.58
C ASP A 301 16.40 -2.61 2.68
N PHE A 302 16.07 -2.36 1.40
CA PHE A 302 16.96 -1.64 0.48
C PHE A 302 17.38 -0.25 1.00
N LYS A 303 16.53 0.40 1.80
CA LYS A 303 16.84 1.61 2.60
C LYS A 303 16.76 1.39 4.11
N GLY A 304 16.88 0.15 4.56
CA GLY A 304 16.96 -0.22 5.98
C GLY A 304 15.63 -0.51 6.68
N GLY A 305 14.51 -0.52 5.95
CA GLY A 305 13.21 -0.88 6.54
C GLY A 305 12.64 0.23 7.41
N ALA A 306 12.15 -0.09 8.61
CA ALA A 306 11.61 0.90 9.56
C ALA A 306 12.70 1.77 10.21
N SER A 307 12.32 2.99 10.58
CA SER A 307 13.13 3.89 11.41
C SER A 307 13.16 3.43 12.85
N GLN A 308 13.93 2.37 13.10
CA GLN A 308 14.14 1.77 14.41
C GLN A 308 15.62 1.49 14.64
N PRO A 309 16.06 1.31 15.90
CA PRO A 309 17.43 0.92 16.19
C PRO A 309 17.87 -0.33 15.41
N ILE A 310 19.11 -0.34 14.91
CA ILE A 310 19.67 -1.48 14.16
C ILE A 310 19.55 -2.79 14.95
N ALA A 311 19.76 -2.75 16.27
CA ALA A 311 19.60 -3.92 17.13
C ALA A 311 18.19 -4.52 17.11
N ASN A 312 17.16 -3.70 16.85
CA ASN A 312 15.78 -4.15 16.74
C ASN A 312 15.42 -4.61 15.32
N ALA A 313 16.09 -4.06 14.31
CA ALA A 313 15.90 -4.45 12.91
C ALA A 313 16.51 -5.82 12.63
N ASP A 314 17.79 -6.00 12.94
CA ASP A 314 18.49 -7.28 12.86
C ASP A 314 19.73 -7.28 13.78
N ALA A 315 19.70 -8.10 14.83
CA ALA A 315 20.83 -8.22 15.74
C ALA A 315 22.09 -8.80 15.06
N ASP A 316 21.93 -9.55 13.97
CA ASP A 316 23.05 -10.14 13.25
C ASP A 316 23.88 -9.09 12.49
N ALA A 317 23.29 -7.93 12.21
CA ALA A 317 24.00 -6.78 11.62
C ALA A 317 25.13 -6.25 12.51
N LEU A 318 25.10 -6.55 13.81
CA LEU A 318 26.07 -6.07 14.79
C LEU A 318 27.22 -7.06 15.08
N LYS A 319 27.14 -8.30 14.56
CA LYS A 319 28.10 -9.38 14.85
C LYS A 319 29.54 -9.03 14.50
N ASN A 320 29.74 -8.33 13.38
CA ASN A 320 31.07 -7.94 12.88
C ASN A 320 31.52 -6.56 13.39
N ILE A 321 30.73 -5.92 14.26
CA ILE A 321 31.03 -4.59 14.78
C ILE A 321 31.86 -4.73 16.07
N PRO A 322 33.00 -4.01 16.19
CA PRO A 322 33.85 -4.01 17.39
C PRO A 322 33.08 -3.68 18.68
N PRO A 323 33.35 -4.36 19.81
CA PRO A 323 32.59 -4.20 21.05
C PRO A 323 32.53 -2.78 21.60
N ASP A 324 33.59 -2.00 21.42
CA ASP A 324 33.77 -0.62 21.90
C ASP A 324 32.80 0.38 21.28
N ILE A 325 32.34 0.14 20.05
CA ILE A 325 31.42 1.02 19.32
C ILE A 325 30.07 0.35 19.00
N ARG A 326 29.92 -0.95 19.34
CA ARG A 326 28.75 -1.74 18.97
C ARG A 326 27.46 -1.16 19.51
N GLU A 327 27.44 -0.72 20.77
CA GLU A 327 26.25 -0.16 21.41
C GLU A 327 25.81 1.15 20.73
N ALA A 328 26.78 1.98 20.34
CA ALA A 328 26.52 3.22 19.63
C ALA A 328 25.89 2.96 18.26
N VAL A 329 26.44 2.01 17.49
CA VAL A 329 25.89 1.59 16.20
C VAL A 329 24.52 0.91 16.38
N ALA A 330 24.36 0.10 17.41
CA ALA A 330 23.12 -0.61 17.73
C ALA A 330 21.93 0.33 17.95
N GLY A 331 22.17 1.48 18.58
CA GLY A 331 21.17 2.51 18.83
C GLY A 331 20.81 3.38 17.62
N GLN A 332 21.63 3.39 16.56
CA GLN A 332 21.35 4.18 15.36
C GLN A 332 20.19 3.61 14.54
N SER A 333 19.55 4.46 13.75
CA SER A 333 18.46 4.08 12.85
C SER A 333 18.94 3.09 11.78
N ALA A 334 18.21 1.99 11.61
CA ALA A 334 18.36 1.07 10.49
C ALA A 334 18.00 1.77 9.17
N TYR A 335 16.94 2.59 9.17
CA TYR A 335 16.52 3.38 8.03
C TYR A 335 17.52 4.49 7.68
N PHE A 336 17.84 4.61 6.39
CA PHE A 336 18.75 5.62 5.84
C PHE A 336 18.24 6.26 4.53
N GLY A 337 16.93 6.18 4.28
CA GLY A 337 16.31 6.88 3.16
C GLY A 337 16.00 8.36 3.45
N PRO A 338 15.46 9.09 2.47
CA PRO A 338 15.24 10.55 2.56
C PRO A 338 13.94 10.97 3.25
N GLN A 339 13.12 10.03 3.72
CA GLN A 339 11.91 10.32 4.49
C GLN A 339 12.28 10.70 5.94
N PRO A 340 11.47 11.52 6.64
CA PRO A 340 11.74 11.85 8.04
C PRO A 340 11.78 10.62 8.95
N PHE A 341 10.88 9.66 8.71
CA PHE A 341 10.92 8.32 9.26
C PHE A 341 10.08 7.38 8.38
N THR A 342 10.07 6.09 8.67
CA THR A 342 9.10 5.15 8.11
C THR A 342 8.81 4.01 9.09
N SER A 343 7.59 3.48 9.07
CA SER A 343 7.20 2.31 9.86
C SER A 343 7.54 0.99 9.16
N GLY A 344 8.07 1.05 7.93
CA GLY A 344 8.55 -0.11 7.18
C GLY A 344 8.57 0.14 5.67
N PRO A 345 8.99 -0.85 4.88
CA PRO A 345 9.10 -0.73 3.43
C PRO A 345 7.75 -0.88 2.73
N VAL A 346 7.72 -0.52 1.44
CA VAL A 346 6.59 -0.79 0.54
C VAL A 346 6.89 -2.08 -0.23
N TYR A 347 7.04 -3.19 0.50
CA TYR A 347 7.41 -4.47 -0.09
C TYR A 347 6.20 -5.19 -0.69
N LEU A 348 6.34 -5.64 -1.95
CA LEU A 348 5.27 -6.25 -2.75
C LEU A 348 5.43 -7.76 -2.94
N GLY A 349 6.56 -8.33 -2.48
CA GLY A 349 6.94 -9.72 -2.72
C GLY A 349 7.86 -9.86 -3.93
N ALA A 350 9.01 -10.51 -3.75
CA ALA A 350 10.03 -10.63 -4.80
C ALA A 350 9.52 -11.44 -6.00
N ILE A 351 8.72 -12.47 -5.72
CA ILE A 351 8.09 -13.30 -6.74
C ILE A 351 7.06 -12.50 -7.52
N VAL A 352 6.27 -11.68 -6.84
CA VAL A 352 5.23 -10.85 -7.45
C VAL A 352 5.86 -9.84 -8.41
N VAL A 353 6.93 -9.16 -7.99
CA VAL A 353 7.67 -8.23 -8.85
C VAL A 353 8.29 -8.95 -10.05
N PHE A 354 8.94 -10.10 -9.85
CA PHE A 354 9.50 -10.90 -10.95
C PHE A 354 8.43 -11.26 -12.00
N VAL A 355 7.27 -11.74 -11.55
CA VAL A 355 6.16 -12.12 -12.45
C VAL A 355 5.51 -10.89 -13.09
N MET A 356 5.42 -9.76 -12.38
CA MET A 356 4.92 -8.50 -12.95
C MET A 356 5.81 -8.02 -14.11
N ILE A 357 7.13 -8.07 -13.97
CA ILE A 357 8.07 -7.70 -15.05
C ILE A 357 7.92 -8.63 -16.25
N LEU A 358 7.71 -9.93 -16.01
CA LEU A 358 7.36 -10.87 -17.09
C LEU A 358 6.02 -10.46 -17.74
N GLY A 359 5.04 -10.03 -16.94
CA GLY A 359 3.76 -9.46 -17.36
C GLY A 359 3.88 -8.31 -18.35
N LEU A 360 4.84 -7.40 -18.17
CA LEU A 360 5.09 -6.30 -19.11
C LEU A 360 5.43 -6.78 -20.53
N VAL A 361 6.05 -7.96 -20.64
CA VAL A 361 6.39 -8.55 -21.93
C VAL A 361 5.22 -9.34 -22.51
N VAL A 362 4.54 -10.13 -21.67
CA VAL A 362 3.59 -11.16 -22.14
C VAL A 362 2.14 -10.68 -22.26
N LEU A 363 1.73 -9.72 -21.41
CA LEU A 363 0.33 -9.34 -21.31
C LEU A 363 -0.17 -8.61 -22.57
N PRO A 364 -1.43 -8.85 -22.96
CA PRO A 364 -2.07 -8.10 -24.02
C PRO A 364 -2.23 -6.63 -23.61
N ASN A 365 -2.17 -5.73 -24.60
CA ASN A 365 -2.22 -4.28 -24.40
C ASN A 365 -3.43 -3.82 -23.60
N LYS A 366 -4.58 -4.50 -23.75
CA LYS A 366 -5.83 -4.23 -23.03
C LYS A 366 -5.64 -4.14 -21.51
N TRP A 367 -4.86 -5.04 -20.93
CA TRP A 367 -4.60 -5.06 -19.49
C TRP A 367 -3.26 -4.41 -19.16
N LYS A 368 -2.25 -4.63 -20.00
CA LYS A 368 -0.88 -4.13 -19.77
C LYS A 368 -0.81 -2.60 -19.71
N ILE A 369 -1.39 -1.90 -20.69
CA ILE A 369 -1.24 -0.45 -20.83
C ILE A 369 -1.84 0.31 -19.64
N PRO A 370 -3.13 0.14 -19.29
CA PRO A 370 -3.71 0.90 -18.19
C PRO A 370 -3.03 0.57 -16.85
N LEU A 371 -2.74 -0.70 -16.57
CA LEU A 371 -2.03 -1.09 -15.35
C LEU A 371 -0.63 -0.48 -15.28
N LEU A 372 0.14 -0.50 -16.38
CA LEU A 372 1.47 0.10 -16.43
C LEU A 372 1.42 1.62 -16.23
N ILE A 373 0.47 2.31 -16.87
CA ILE A 373 0.31 3.77 -16.70
C ILE A 373 0.03 4.08 -15.22
N VAL A 374 -0.88 3.36 -14.58
CA VAL A 374 -1.21 3.56 -13.16
C VAL A 374 0.01 3.27 -12.26
N THR A 375 0.72 2.16 -12.48
CA THR A 375 1.94 1.85 -11.72
C THR A 375 2.98 2.96 -11.86
N VAL A 376 3.31 3.37 -13.09
CA VAL A 376 4.31 4.40 -13.36
C VAL A 376 3.87 5.74 -12.77
N LEU A 377 2.62 6.15 -12.99
CA LEU A 377 2.07 7.39 -12.45
C LEU A 377 2.18 7.43 -10.93
N SER A 378 1.80 6.35 -10.25
CA SER A 378 1.89 6.26 -8.79
C SER A 378 3.34 6.31 -8.28
N VAL A 379 4.26 5.58 -8.90
CA VAL A 379 5.67 5.60 -8.51
C VAL A 379 6.27 6.99 -8.70
N VAL A 380 6.08 7.61 -9.87
CA VAL A 380 6.70 8.91 -10.17
C VAL A 380 6.10 10.03 -9.32
N LEU A 381 4.79 10.03 -9.05
CA LEU A 381 4.17 11.01 -8.14
C LEU A 381 4.56 10.78 -6.68
N SER A 382 4.80 9.54 -6.27
CA SER A 382 5.26 9.24 -4.91
C SER A 382 6.60 9.90 -4.58
N TRP A 383 7.43 10.18 -5.61
CA TRP A 383 8.74 10.78 -5.44
C TRP A 383 8.71 12.24 -4.96
N GLY A 384 7.60 12.95 -5.13
CA GLY A 384 7.37 14.28 -4.55
C GLY A 384 8.52 15.26 -4.78
N LYS A 385 9.19 15.67 -3.69
CA LYS A 385 10.34 16.59 -3.68
C LYS A 385 11.53 16.11 -4.53
N HIS A 386 11.65 14.80 -4.75
CA HIS A 386 12.69 14.21 -5.59
C HIS A 386 12.36 14.30 -7.10
N PHE A 387 11.15 14.70 -7.47
CA PHE A 387 10.74 14.96 -8.86
C PHE A 387 9.68 16.07 -8.95
N MET A 388 10.09 17.30 -8.59
CA MET A 388 9.16 18.44 -8.49
C MET A 388 8.44 18.80 -9.80
N ILE A 389 9.03 18.54 -10.97
CA ILE A 389 8.41 18.88 -12.26
C ILE A 389 6.99 18.30 -12.37
N LEU A 390 6.80 17.01 -12.05
CA LEU A 390 5.48 16.40 -12.10
C LEU A 390 4.63 16.80 -10.89
N THR A 391 5.24 16.89 -9.71
CA THR A 391 4.56 17.26 -8.46
C THR A 391 3.93 18.64 -8.56
N ASP A 392 4.64 19.63 -9.11
CA ASP A 392 4.17 20.99 -9.32
C ASP A 392 3.00 21.02 -10.31
N ILE A 393 3.08 20.31 -11.44
CA ILE A 393 1.97 20.21 -12.39
C ILE A 393 0.70 19.70 -11.69
N PHE A 394 0.84 18.68 -10.83
CA PHE A 394 -0.30 18.14 -10.10
C PHE A 394 -0.82 19.09 -9.02
N MET A 395 0.06 19.74 -8.26
CA MET A 395 -0.34 20.70 -7.23
C MET A 395 -1.00 21.95 -7.79
N ASP A 396 -0.53 22.43 -8.95
CA ASP A 396 -0.95 23.70 -9.52
C ASP A 396 -2.18 23.55 -10.43
N TYR A 397 -2.33 22.41 -11.13
CA TYR A 397 -3.38 22.23 -12.15
C TYR A 397 -4.38 21.11 -11.87
N VAL A 398 -4.07 20.09 -11.06
CA VAL A 398 -4.97 18.95 -10.87
C VAL A 398 -5.90 19.21 -9.69
N PRO A 399 -7.24 19.28 -9.91
CA PRO A 399 -8.18 19.69 -8.87
C PRO A 399 -8.10 18.83 -7.62
N GLY A 400 -7.97 19.48 -6.46
CA GLY A 400 -7.96 18.84 -5.15
C GLY A 400 -6.66 18.15 -4.75
N TYR A 401 -5.68 17.99 -5.65
CA TYR A 401 -4.42 17.30 -5.34
C TYR A 401 -3.63 18.01 -4.24
N ASN A 402 -3.58 19.34 -4.29
CA ASN A 402 -2.92 20.19 -3.29
C ASN A 402 -3.58 20.19 -1.90
N LYS A 403 -4.69 19.47 -1.71
CA LYS A 403 -5.32 19.31 -0.40
C LYS A 403 -4.75 18.13 0.37
N PHE A 404 -3.94 17.27 -0.24
CA PHE A 404 -3.48 16.02 0.37
C PHE A 404 -2.05 16.12 0.91
N ARG A 405 -1.81 15.46 2.05
CA ARG A 405 -0.50 15.35 2.68
C ARG A 405 0.08 13.99 2.32
N ALA A 406 1.40 13.89 2.21
CA ALA A 406 2.12 12.66 1.97
C ALA A 406 1.84 12.04 0.60
N VAL A 407 2.52 12.59 -0.39
CA VAL A 407 2.47 12.12 -1.79
C VAL A 407 2.87 10.65 -1.92
N SER A 408 3.71 10.11 -1.03
CA SER A 408 4.07 8.68 -1.03
C SER A 408 2.87 7.73 -0.89
N MET A 409 1.76 8.19 -0.30
CA MET A 409 0.54 7.38 -0.14
C MET A 409 -0.08 6.90 -1.46
N ILE A 410 0.24 7.53 -2.59
CA ILE A 410 -0.25 7.10 -3.90
C ILE A 410 0.25 5.70 -4.30
N LEU A 411 1.31 5.20 -3.64
CA LEU A 411 1.88 3.86 -3.89
C LEU A 411 0.89 2.71 -3.64
N VAL A 412 -0.22 2.96 -2.93
CA VAL A 412 -1.33 1.99 -2.84
C VAL A 412 -1.85 1.56 -4.21
N LEU A 413 -1.71 2.42 -5.24
CA LEU A 413 -2.06 2.07 -6.61
C LEU A 413 -1.07 1.07 -7.20
N ALA A 414 0.24 1.22 -6.97
CA ALA A 414 1.26 0.25 -7.38
C ALA A 414 1.08 -1.09 -6.64
N GLU A 415 0.80 -1.03 -5.33
CA GLU A 415 0.48 -2.19 -4.50
C GLU A 415 -0.75 -2.94 -4.99
N PHE A 416 -1.69 -2.26 -5.65
CA PHE A 416 -2.83 -2.90 -6.32
C PHE A 416 -2.48 -3.45 -7.72
N THR A 417 -1.86 -2.63 -8.57
CA THR A 417 -1.67 -2.98 -9.99
C THR A 417 -0.61 -4.06 -10.20
N ILE A 418 0.43 -4.12 -9.36
CA ILE A 418 1.54 -5.06 -9.52
C ILE A 418 1.09 -6.51 -9.25
N PRO A 419 0.44 -6.85 -8.11
CA PRO A 419 -0.13 -8.19 -7.90
C PRO A 419 -1.16 -8.58 -8.96
N LEU A 420 -1.98 -7.61 -9.43
CA LEU A 420 -2.96 -7.86 -10.48
C LEU A 420 -2.29 -8.21 -11.81
N MET A 421 -1.26 -7.45 -12.18
CA MET A 421 -0.48 -7.71 -13.37
C MET A 421 0.23 -9.07 -13.28
N ALA A 422 0.78 -9.42 -12.12
CA ALA A 422 1.43 -10.71 -11.89
C ALA A 422 0.44 -11.88 -12.04
N GLY A 423 -0.74 -11.80 -11.43
CA GLY A 423 -1.80 -12.79 -11.56
C GLY A 423 -2.27 -12.96 -13.00
N LEU A 424 -2.53 -11.86 -13.70
CA LEU A 424 -2.93 -11.90 -15.12
C LEU A 424 -1.80 -12.47 -16.01
N ALA A 425 -0.54 -12.18 -15.70
CA ALA A 425 0.61 -12.68 -16.46
C ALA A 425 0.73 -14.20 -16.35
N LEU A 426 0.64 -14.76 -15.14
CA LEU A 426 0.63 -16.22 -14.94
C LEU A 426 -0.55 -16.86 -15.64
N TYR A 427 -1.74 -16.25 -15.54
CA TYR A 427 -2.91 -16.77 -16.23
C TYR A 427 -2.66 -16.83 -17.74
N TYR A 428 -2.19 -15.74 -18.34
CA TYR A 428 -1.90 -15.67 -19.77
C TYR A 428 -0.84 -16.69 -20.21
N ILE A 429 0.24 -16.86 -19.44
CA ILE A 429 1.28 -17.86 -19.70
C ILE A 429 0.69 -19.27 -19.73
N THR A 430 -0.20 -19.60 -18.79
CA THR A 430 -0.81 -20.94 -18.76
C THR A 430 -1.83 -21.19 -19.86
N GLN A 431 -2.47 -20.15 -20.39
CA GLN A 431 -3.38 -20.26 -21.53
C GLN A 431 -2.63 -20.43 -22.85
N TYR A 432 -1.43 -19.85 -22.96
CA TYR A 432 -0.67 -19.81 -24.21
C TYR A 432 0.82 -20.19 -24.02
N PRO A 433 1.14 -21.36 -23.43
CA PRO A 433 2.50 -21.70 -23.00
C PRO A 433 3.52 -21.77 -24.14
N ASP A 434 3.09 -22.14 -25.34
CA ASP A 434 3.92 -22.29 -26.54
C ASP A 434 3.93 -21.04 -27.44
N LYS A 435 3.27 -19.94 -27.00
CA LYS A 435 3.19 -18.72 -27.80
C LYS A 435 4.56 -18.07 -27.97
N LYS A 436 4.82 -17.60 -29.19
CA LYS A 436 5.97 -16.76 -29.48
C LYS A 436 5.58 -15.29 -29.42
N ILE A 437 6.43 -14.47 -28.82
CA ILE A 437 6.26 -13.02 -28.75
C ILE A 437 7.29 -12.38 -29.67
N LYS A 438 6.82 -11.46 -30.51
CA LYS A 438 7.67 -10.66 -31.38
C LYS A 438 8.35 -9.56 -30.56
N ILE A 439 9.67 -9.62 -30.45
CA ILE A 439 10.51 -8.57 -29.86
C ILE A 439 11.43 -8.03 -30.94
N GLY A 440 11.14 -6.79 -31.39
CA GLY A 440 11.78 -6.20 -32.56
C GLY A 440 11.52 -7.03 -33.82
N LYS A 441 12.59 -7.53 -34.44
CA LYS A 441 12.52 -8.38 -35.65
C LYS A 441 12.49 -9.89 -35.35
N LYS A 442 12.70 -10.32 -34.10
CA LYS A 442 12.81 -11.74 -33.73
C LYS A 442 11.57 -12.21 -32.96
N GLU A 443 11.13 -13.42 -33.25
CA GLU A 443 10.17 -14.13 -32.41
C GLU A 443 10.91 -14.91 -31.32
N ARG A 444 10.42 -14.81 -30.09
CA ARG A 444 11.00 -15.44 -28.91
C ARG A 444 9.96 -16.27 -28.20
N ALA A 445 10.33 -17.47 -27.78
CA ALA A 445 9.45 -18.31 -26.96
C ALA A 445 9.27 -17.69 -25.57
N LEU A 446 8.11 -17.91 -24.95
CA LEU A 446 7.83 -17.44 -23.59
C LEU A 446 8.86 -17.92 -22.56
N SER A 447 9.35 -19.16 -22.71
CA SER A 447 10.36 -19.73 -21.83
C SER A 447 11.70 -18.99 -21.92
N GLU A 448 12.14 -18.61 -23.13
CA GLU A 448 13.33 -17.77 -23.32
C GLU A 448 13.18 -16.40 -22.63
N LEU A 449 12.00 -15.78 -22.75
CA LEU A 449 11.72 -14.49 -22.14
C LEU A 449 11.67 -14.59 -20.61
N ALA A 450 11.04 -15.63 -20.07
CA ALA A 450 11.03 -15.90 -18.65
C ALA A 450 12.45 -16.12 -18.10
N LEU A 451 13.32 -16.82 -18.84
CA LEU A 451 14.73 -16.98 -18.47
C LEU A 451 15.47 -15.65 -18.46
N TRP A 452 15.27 -14.78 -19.44
CA TRP A 452 15.91 -13.46 -19.46
C TRP A 452 15.45 -12.57 -18.32
N VAL A 453 14.14 -12.51 -18.06
CA VAL A 453 13.60 -11.77 -16.92
C VAL A 453 14.14 -12.34 -15.60
N PHE A 454 14.24 -13.67 -15.48
CA PHE A 454 14.83 -14.31 -14.31
C PHE A 454 16.29 -13.89 -14.12
N LEU A 455 17.12 -14.01 -15.16
CA LEU A 455 18.54 -13.64 -15.10
C LEU A 455 18.72 -12.15 -14.74
N THR A 456 17.86 -11.27 -15.26
CA THR A 456 17.92 -9.83 -14.94
C THR A 456 17.52 -9.55 -13.49
N ILE A 457 16.36 -10.03 -13.04
CA ILE A 457 15.84 -9.69 -11.71
C ILE A 457 16.58 -10.44 -10.60
N ALA A 458 16.79 -11.76 -10.77
CA ALA A 458 17.58 -12.54 -9.82
C ALA A 458 19.04 -12.10 -9.84
N GLY A 459 19.61 -11.80 -11.01
CA GLY A 459 20.96 -11.25 -11.14
C GLY A 459 21.10 -9.90 -10.45
N PHE A 460 20.11 -9.02 -10.54
CA PHE A 460 20.09 -7.74 -9.81
C PHE A 460 20.08 -7.96 -8.28
N CYS A 461 19.26 -8.89 -7.77
CA CYS A 461 19.28 -9.27 -6.36
C CYS A 461 20.65 -9.83 -5.94
N LEU A 462 21.22 -10.75 -6.73
CA LEU A 462 22.53 -11.33 -6.44
C LEU A 462 23.64 -10.27 -6.47
N PHE A 463 23.57 -9.30 -7.38
CA PHE A 463 24.55 -8.23 -7.45
C PHE A 463 24.47 -7.30 -6.23
N ASN A 464 23.26 -6.99 -5.75
CA ASN A 464 23.08 -6.28 -4.48
C ASN A 464 23.58 -7.11 -3.28
N TYR A 465 23.47 -8.45 -3.30
CA TYR A 465 24.08 -9.27 -2.25
C TYR A 465 25.61 -9.21 -2.24
N ILE A 466 26.27 -9.12 -3.41
CA ILE A 466 27.73 -9.12 -3.53
C ILE A 466 28.31 -7.71 -3.31
N ALA A 467 27.73 -6.69 -3.94
CA ALA A 467 28.25 -5.33 -3.99
C ALA A 467 27.13 -4.29 -3.80
N PRO A 468 26.46 -4.25 -2.63
CA PRO A 468 25.31 -3.36 -2.40
C PRO A 468 25.68 -1.87 -2.48
N GLY A 469 26.96 -1.52 -2.28
CA GLY A 469 27.46 -0.14 -2.40
C GLY A 469 27.48 0.45 -3.81
N VAL A 470 27.25 -0.35 -4.85
CA VAL A 470 27.08 0.17 -6.22
C VAL A 470 25.75 0.90 -6.38
N PHE A 471 24.72 0.49 -5.62
CA PHE A 471 23.36 1.01 -5.77
C PHE A 471 22.89 1.87 -4.58
N ASN A 472 23.64 1.88 -3.47
CA ASN A 472 23.28 2.61 -2.26
C ASN A 472 24.46 3.36 -1.66
N SER A 473 24.19 4.60 -1.24
CA SER A 473 24.87 5.20 -0.08
C SER A 473 24.20 4.67 1.19
N PHE A 474 24.96 4.11 2.12
CA PHE A 474 24.47 3.65 3.42
C PHE A 474 24.44 4.76 4.48
N LYS A 475 24.55 6.01 4.02
CA LYS A 475 24.43 7.23 4.81
C LYS A 475 23.12 7.92 4.45
N ALA A 476 22.41 8.38 5.47
CA ALA A 476 21.29 9.29 5.25
C ALA A 476 21.79 10.71 4.94
N ASP A 477 20.93 11.53 4.33
CA ASP A 477 21.26 12.90 3.97
C ASP A 477 21.61 13.72 5.23
N ASN A 478 22.79 14.34 5.24
CA ASN A 478 23.33 15.16 6.35
C ASN A 478 23.44 14.46 7.71
N GLU A 479 23.40 13.12 7.75
CA GLU A 479 23.37 12.33 8.99
C GLU A 479 24.53 12.65 9.95
N GLU A 480 25.75 12.76 9.43
CA GLU A 480 26.94 13.09 10.23
C GLU A 480 26.80 14.46 10.90
N LEU A 481 26.28 15.46 10.19
CA LEU A 481 26.09 16.81 10.72
C LEU A 481 24.98 16.86 11.78
N ILE A 482 23.89 16.13 11.55
CA ILE A 482 22.76 16.02 12.49
C ILE A 482 23.24 15.40 13.79
N LEU A 483 23.95 14.27 13.72
CA LEU A 483 24.49 13.61 14.90
C LEU A 483 25.47 14.53 15.65
N ILE A 484 26.39 15.22 14.94
CA ILE A 484 27.33 16.15 15.60
C ILE A 484 26.57 17.25 16.35
N ASP A 485 25.53 17.83 15.73
CA ASP A 485 24.72 18.89 16.33
C ASP A 485 23.93 18.39 17.56
N GLU A 486 23.34 17.19 17.48
CA GLU A 486 22.61 16.56 18.60
C GLU A 486 23.51 16.35 19.82
N TYR A 487 24.70 15.75 19.63
CA TYR A 487 25.65 15.54 20.73
C TYR A 487 26.25 16.86 21.23
N THR A 488 26.50 17.83 20.36
CA THR A 488 26.98 19.16 20.79
C THR A 488 25.94 19.87 21.65
N LYS A 489 24.65 19.80 21.28
CA LYS A 489 23.53 20.32 22.08
C LYS A 489 23.35 19.60 23.42
N ALA A 490 23.72 18.32 23.49
CA ALA A 490 23.74 17.56 24.73
C ALA A 490 24.94 17.90 25.66
N GLY A 491 25.82 18.83 25.26
CA GLY A 491 26.91 19.35 26.09
C GLY A 491 28.28 18.72 25.85
N TYR A 492 28.43 17.87 24.84
CA TYR A 492 29.72 17.25 24.50
C TYR A 492 30.61 18.18 23.66
N PRO A 493 31.95 18.16 23.82
CA PRO A 493 32.87 18.96 23.01
C PRO A 493 32.80 18.59 21.52
N LYS A 494 32.55 19.57 20.66
CA LYS A 494 32.34 19.37 19.22
C LYS A 494 33.47 18.60 18.53
N GLU A 495 34.73 18.86 18.89
CA GLU A 495 35.89 18.19 18.29
C GLU A 495 35.96 16.69 18.61
N GLU A 496 35.63 16.31 19.85
CA GLU A 496 35.63 14.91 20.29
C GLU A 496 34.48 14.15 19.64
N VAL A 497 33.29 14.74 19.64
CA VAL A 497 32.08 14.22 18.98
C VAL A 497 32.32 13.99 17.49
N THR A 498 32.95 14.95 16.81
CA THR A 498 33.23 14.84 15.37
C THR A 498 34.14 13.65 15.07
N LYS A 499 35.23 13.47 15.83
CA LYS A 499 36.13 12.32 15.68
C LYS A 499 35.41 11.00 15.97
N TYR A 500 34.61 10.97 17.02
CA TYR A 500 33.84 9.79 17.41
C TYR A 500 32.83 9.37 16.33
N ILE A 501 32.05 10.32 15.79
CA ILE A 501 31.08 10.05 14.73
C ILE A 501 31.80 9.59 13.46
N GLN A 502 32.90 10.25 13.07
CA GLN A 502 33.69 9.84 11.91
C GLN A 502 34.25 8.41 12.04
N GLN A 503 34.63 8.00 13.25
CA GLN A 503 35.04 6.63 13.53
C GLN A 503 33.87 5.63 13.51
N MET A 504 32.68 6.03 13.97
CA MET A 504 31.48 5.19 14.01
C MET A 504 30.86 4.98 12.60
N MET A 505 30.88 6.00 11.74
CA MET A 505 30.16 5.99 10.45
C MET A 505 30.44 4.77 9.55
N PRO A 506 31.70 4.33 9.34
CA PRO A 506 31.97 3.13 8.54
C PRO A 506 31.32 1.85 9.08
N TYR A 507 31.19 1.73 10.41
CA TYR A 507 30.57 0.59 11.07
C TYR A 507 29.05 0.65 11.01
N LEU A 508 28.48 1.87 11.07
CA LEU A 508 27.07 2.09 10.79
C LEU A 508 26.72 1.69 9.35
N GLU A 509 27.55 2.07 8.38
CA GLU A 509 27.38 1.65 7.00
C GLU A 509 27.48 0.13 6.84
N GLU A 510 28.41 -0.53 7.54
CA GLU A 510 28.57 -1.97 7.46
C GLU A 510 27.37 -2.72 8.04
N ALA A 511 26.81 -2.24 9.15
CA ALA A 511 25.59 -2.79 9.70
C ALA A 511 24.40 -2.62 8.73
N ARG A 512 24.26 -1.46 8.07
CA ARG A 512 23.22 -1.24 7.05
C ARG A 512 23.42 -2.07 5.77
N LYS A 513 24.68 -2.29 5.36
CA LYS A 513 25.02 -3.22 4.26
C LYS A 513 24.54 -4.62 4.57
N HIS A 514 24.67 -5.08 5.82
CA HIS A 514 24.19 -6.39 6.23
C HIS A 514 22.68 -6.55 5.96
N LEU A 515 21.87 -5.56 6.35
CA LEU A 515 20.41 -5.56 6.12
C LEU A 515 20.08 -5.72 4.62
N VAL A 516 20.67 -4.88 3.77
CA VAL A 516 20.46 -4.94 2.32
C VAL A 516 20.90 -6.28 1.73
N ARG A 517 22.04 -6.82 2.17
CA ARG A 517 22.56 -8.11 1.66
C ARG A 517 21.65 -9.27 2.05
N SER A 518 21.21 -9.32 3.30
CA SER A 518 20.32 -10.35 3.80
C SER A 518 19.03 -10.42 2.97
N ASP A 519 18.41 -9.28 2.74
CA ASP A 519 17.18 -9.21 1.95
C ASP A 519 17.38 -9.40 0.45
N ALA A 520 18.50 -8.96 -0.10
CA ALA A 520 18.84 -9.22 -1.50
C ALA A 520 19.00 -10.72 -1.77
N LEU A 521 19.66 -11.44 -0.85
CA LEU A 521 19.80 -12.89 -0.92
C LEU A 521 18.46 -13.59 -0.77
N ARG A 522 17.62 -13.15 0.18
CA ARG A 522 16.26 -13.66 0.39
C ARG A 522 15.42 -13.55 -0.89
N SER A 523 15.38 -12.37 -1.50
CA SER A 523 14.65 -12.14 -2.76
C SER A 523 15.20 -12.98 -3.92
N PHE A 524 16.53 -13.13 -4.02
CA PHE A 524 17.15 -14.03 -5.00
C PHE A 524 16.68 -15.49 -4.84
N ILE A 525 16.63 -16.00 -3.60
CA ILE A 525 16.20 -17.36 -3.29
C ILE A 525 14.74 -17.56 -3.70
N PHE A 526 13.82 -16.68 -3.28
CA PHE A 526 12.40 -16.82 -3.60
C PHE A 526 12.12 -16.74 -5.10
N ILE A 527 12.77 -15.82 -5.82
CA ILE A 527 12.67 -15.74 -7.28
C ILE A 527 13.18 -17.02 -7.94
N THR A 528 14.31 -17.55 -7.48
CA THR A 528 14.90 -18.78 -8.03
C THR A 528 13.99 -19.99 -7.80
N LEU A 529 13.46 -20.15 -6.58
CA LEU A 529 12.53 -21.22 -6.25
C LEU A 529 11.27 -21.16 -7.13
N PHE A 530 10.67 -19.98 -7.27
CA PHE A 530 9.49 -19.85 -8.13
C PHE A 530 9.83 -20.06 -9.61
N PHE A 531 10.98 -19.58 -10.09
CA PHE A 531 11.43 -19.81 -11.46
C PHE A 531 11.60 -21.30 -11.77
N VAL A 532 12.03 -22.13 -10.82
CA VAL A 532 12.10 -23.59 -11.00
C VAL A 532 10.72 -24.18 -11.31
N PHE A 533 9.66 -23.76 -10.59
CA PHE A 533 8.29 -24.21 -10.87
C PHE A 533 7.80 -23.70 -12.23
N LEU A 534 8.06 -22.42 -12.55
CA LEU A 534 7.70 -21.83 -13.84
C LEU A 534 8.41 -22.53 -15.00
N TRP A 535 9.69 -22.84 -14.85
CA TRP A 535 10.49 -23.55 -15.85
C TRP A 535 10.04 -25.01 -16.01
N ALA A 536 9.78 -25.70 -14.90
CA ALA A 536 9.18 -27.04 -14.92
C ALA A 536 7.84 -27.04 -15.66
N TYR A 537 7.03 -25.97 -15.54
CA TYR A 537 5.77 -25.83 -16.25
C TYR A 537 6.00 -25.71 -17.76
N PHE A 538 6.93 -24.86 -18.21
CA PHE A 538 7.30 -24.78 -19.63
C PHE A 538 7.85 -26.10 -20.18
N LYS A 539 8.51 -26.91 -19.34
CA LYS A 539 8.99 -28.25 -19.70
C LYS A 539 7.94 -29.35 -19.54
N LYS A 540 6.68 -28.99 -19.28
CA LYS A 540 5.55 -29.91 -19.08
C LYS A 540 5.79 -30.95 -17.97
N LYS A 541 6.63 -30.60 -16.98
CA LYS A 541 6.96 -31.43 -15.80
C LYS A 541 6.05 -31.15 -14.60
N THR A 542 5.20 -30.14 -14.68
CA THR A 542 4.24 -29.77 -13.63
C THR A 542 2.95 -29.23 -14.24
N THR A 543 1.91 -29.08 -13.43
CA THR A 543 0.59 -28.58 -13.84
C THR A 543 0.42 -27.10 -13.54
N ALA A 544 -0.55 -26.45 -14.19
CA ALA A 544 -0.92 -25.07 -13.90
C ALA A 544 -1.37 -24.89 -12.43
N SER A 545 -2.11 -25.86 -11.89
CA SER A 545 -2.54 -25.84 -10.48
C SER A 545 -1.36 -25.80 -9.51
N LEU A 546 -0.32 -26.61 -9.75
CA LEU A 546 0.88 -26.59 -8.89
C LEU A 546 1.69 -25.30 -9.07
N LEU A 547 1.75 -24.75 -10.29
CA LEU A 547 2.34 -23.42 -10.51
C LEU A 547 1.59 -22.32 -9.73
N PHE A 548 0.25 -22.35 -9.72
CA PHE A 548 -0.56 -21.38 -8.98
C PHE A 548 -0.42 -21.53 -7.47
N LEU A 549 -0.40 -22.77 -6.97
CA LEU A 549 -0.17 -23.05 -5.55
C LEU A 549 1.24 -22.64 -5.12
N SER A 550 2.27 -22.91 -5.93
CA SER A 550 3.63 -22.46 -5.62
C SER A 550 3.75 -20.93 -5.64
N PHE A 551 3.08 -20.23 -6.56
CA PHE A 551 3.01 -18.77 -6.55
C PHE A 551 2.40 -18.24 -5.23
N GLY A 552 1.27 -18.80 -4.81
CA GLY A 552 0.60 -18.40 -3.56
C GLY A 552 1.40 -18.75 -2.32
N ALA A 553 1.89 -19.99 -2.20
CA ALA A 553 2.62 -20.46 -1.03
C ALA A 553 3.97 -19.76 -0.86
N LEU A 554 4.75 -19.61 -1.95
CA LEU A 554 6.03 -18.93 -1.87
C LEU A 554 5.86 -17.42 -1.64
N SER A 555 4.87 -16.77 -2.27
CA SER A 555 4.59 -15.35 -2.00
C SER A 555 4.09 -15.14 -0.57
N PHE A 556 3.27 -16.06 -0.04
CA PHE A 556 2.86 -16.04 1.36
C PHE A 556 4.06 -16.10 2.30
N ILE A 557 4.96 -17.08 2.13
CA ILE A 557 6.15 -17.22 2.99
C ILE A 557 7.05 -16.00 2.86
N ASP A 558 7.30 -15.53 1.63
CA ASP A 558 8.10 -14.35 1.34
C ASP A 558 7.57 -13.12 2.10
N LEU A 559 6.31 -12.75 1.86
CA LEU A 559 5.68 -11.59 2.48
C LEU A 559 5.56 -11.75 4.01
N TYR A 560 5.11 -12.93 4.48
CA TYR A 560 4.97 -13.20 5.92
C TYR A 560 6.27 -13.00 6.70
N THR A 561 7.41 -13.42 6.14
CA THR A 561 8.71 -13.24 6.81
C THR A 561 9.11 -11.77 6.96
N VAL A 562 8.69 -10.90 6.03
CA VAL A 562 8.91 -9.45 6.12
C VAL A 562 7.90 -8.80 7.04
N ASP A 563 6.63 -9.13 6.86
CA ASP A 563 5.55 -8.57 7.65
C ASP A 563 5.78 -8.78 9.15
N LYS A 564 6.29 -9.95 9.55
CA LYS A 564 6.59 -10.24 10.96
C LYS A 564 7.63 -9.32 11.60
N ARG A 565 8.44 -8.59 10.82
CA ARG A 565 9.36 -7.56 11.32
C ARG A 565 8.62 -6.32 11.81
N TYR A 566 7.45 -6.02 11.23
CA TYR A 566 6.67 -4.80 11.45
C TYR A 566 5.32 -5.06 12.14
N PHE A 567 4.76 -6.25 11.95
CA PHE A 567 3.46 -6.70 12.44
C PHE A 567 3.63 -8.04 13.17
N GLY A 568 3.87 -7.98 14.48
CA GLY A 568 4.25 -9.16 15.27
C GLY A 568 3.70 -9.15 16.69
N ASN A 569 4.13 -10.11 17.52
CA ASN A 569 3.64 -10.22 18.89
C ASN A 569 3.93 -8.97 19.74
N LYS A 570 4.98 -8.21 19.40
CA LYS A 570 5.33 -6.94 20.05
C LYS A 570 4.31 -5.82 19.80
N SER A 571 3.52 -5.92 18.72
CA SER A 571 2.45 -4.98 18.39
C SER A 571 1.19 -5.19 19.25
N PHE A 572 1.12 -6.28 20.02
CA PHE A 572 -0.04 -6.63 20.85
C PHE A 572 0.23 -6.39 22.33
N VAL A 573 -0.70 -5.73 23.00
CA VAL A 573 -0.69 -5.45 24.44
C VAL A 573 -1.92 -6.07 25.10
N SER A 574 -1.88 -6.24 26.43
CA SER A 574 -3.03 -6.76 27.16
C SER A 574 -4.23 -5.81 27.05
N LYS A 575 -5.44 -6.37 26.90
CA LYS A 575 -6.67 -5.56 26.81
C LYS A 575 -6.91 -4.71 28.06
N SER A 576 -6.56 -5.23 29.24
CA SER A 576 -6.67 -4.51 30.52
C SER A 576 -5.75 -3.29 30.58
N SER A 577 -4.52 -3.37 30.07
CA SER A 577 -3.59 -2.23 30.03
C SER A 577 -4.16 -1.06 29.21
N ILE A 578 -4.85 -1.35 28.10
CA ILE A 578 -5.51 -0.29 27.32
C ILE A 578 -6.72 0.28 28.05
N GLN A 579 -7.54 -0.55 28.68
CA GLN A 579 -8.75 -0.08 29.37
C GLN A 579 -8.42 0.85 30.55
N GLN A 580 -7.35 0.56 31.30
CA GLN A 580 -6.89 1.39 32.42
C GLN A 580 -6.50 2.82 32.01
N MET A 581 -6.17 3.08 30.74
CA MET A 581 -5.85 4.43 30.27
C MET A 581 -7.08 5.36 30.14
N PHE A 582 -8.29 4.82 30.17
CA PHE A 582 -9.54 5.56 29.92
C PHE A 582 -10.60 5.41 31.03
N ILE A 583 -10.20 4.81 32.16
CA ILE A 583 -10.93 4.84 33.43
C ILE A 583 -10.43 6.07 34.19
#